data_AF-A0A0M0L736-F1
#
_entry.id   AF-A0A0M0L736-F1
#
_cell.length_a   1.000
_cell.length_b   1.000
_cell.length_c   1.000
_cell.angle_alpha   90.00
_cell.angle_beta   90.00
_cell.angle_gamma   90.00
#
_symmetry.space_group_name_H-M   'P 1'
#
loop_
_entity.id
_entity.type
_entity.pdbx_description
1 polymer ?
#
loop_
_entity_poly.entity_id
_entity_poly.type
_entity_poly.pdbx_seq_one_letter_code
_entity_poly.pdbx_strand_id
1 'polypeptide(L)'
;MFSQSVLFLVILFVIGLVAKNQSLLLAVGFLLVIKLVHLDTKVFPYLQSKGINLGVTVITIAVLVPIATGDIGFKQLGEALKSSYAWIALAAGIAVAIIAKYGLKLLATDPHITTALVFGTILAVSLFRGVAVGPLIGAGIAYLVMKVVEVFH
;
A
#
# COMPACT_ATOMS: atom_id res chain seq x y z
N MET A 1 -11.69 2.46 30.13
CA MET A 1 -12.74 2.31 29.10
C MET A 1 -12.08 1.89 27.80
N PHE A 2 -12.46 0.74 27.21
CA PHE A 2 -11.96 0.37 25.89
C PHE A 2 -12.45 1.40 24.87
N SER A 3 -11.54 2.02 24.12
CA SER A 3 -11.93 2.97 23.08
C SER A 3 -12.48 2.22 21.86
N GLN A 4 -13.42 2.84 21.13
CA GLN A 4 -13.98 2.29 19.89
C GLN A 4 -12.88 1.88 18.89
N SER A 5 -11.77 2.61 18.85
CA SER A 5 -10.62 2.30 18.01
C SER A 5 -9.94 0.98 18.38
N VAL A 6 -9.84 0.65 19.68
CA VAL A 6 -9.27 -0.63 20.14
C VAL A 6 -10.17 -1.78 19.74
N LEU A 7 -11.48 -1.64 19.93
CA LEU A 7 -12.45 -2.66 19.51
C LEU A 7 -12.36 -2.91 18.01
N PHE A 8 -12.24 -1.85 17.20
CA PHE A 8 -12.08 -1.96 15.77
C PHE A 8 -10.79 -2.71 15.38
N LEU A 9 -9.65 -2.37 16.00
CA LEU A 9 -8.40 -3.08 15.77
C LEU A 9 -8.46 -4.55 16.21
N VAL A 10 -9.14 -4.87 17.32
CA VAL A 10 -9.34 -6.25 17.75
C VAL A 10 -10.16 -7.05 16.72
N ILE A 11 -11.24 -6.46 16.20
CA ILE A 11 -12.04 -7.10 15.14
C ILE A 11 -11.17 -7.38 13.90
N LEU A 12 -10.37 -6.41 13.46
CA LEU A 12 -9.45 -6.60 12.33
C LEU A 12 -8.39 -7.68 12.60
N PHE A 13 -7.90 -7.78 13.83
CA PHE A 13 -6.95 -8.82 14.23
C PHE A 13 -7.58 -10.21 14.13
N VAL A 14 -8.81 -10.37 14.62
CA VAL A 14 -9.57 -11.63 14.50
C VAL A 14 -9.82 -11.97 13.03
N ILE A 15 -10.19 -10.99 12.19
CA ILE A 15 -10.32 -11.20 10.74
C ILE A 15 -8.99 -11.67 10.15
N GLY A 16 -7.87 -11.08 10.54
CA GLY A 16 -6.53 -11.52 10.12
C GLY A 16 -6.22 -12.97 10.50
N LEU A 17 -6.67 -13.44 11.67
CA LEU A 17 -6.49 -14.82 12.13
C LEU A 17 -7.31 -15.79 11.28
N VAL A 18 -8.59 -15.48 11.05
CA VAL A 18 -9.49 -16.29 10.22
C VAL A 18 -9.03 -16.34 8.77
N ALA A 19 -8.61 -15.20 8.24
CA ALA A 19 -8.05 -15.06 6.89
C ALA A 19 -6.66 -15.71 6.73
N LYS A 20 -6.01 -16.10 7.85
CA LYS A 20 -4.61 -16.54 7.90
C LYS A 20 -3.65 -15.55 7.22
N ASN A 21 -3.95 -14.25 7.29
CA ASN A 21 -3.12 -13.22 6.65
C ASN A 21 -2.09 -12.68 7.64
N GLN A 22 -0.84 -13.14 7.50
CA GLN A 22 0.27 -12.76 8.38
C GLN A 22 0.57 -11.25 8.32
N SER A 23 0.50 -10.63 7.14
CA SER A 23 0.74 -9.19 6.98
C SER A 23 -0.27 -8.34 7.76
N LEU A 24 -1.56 -8.67 7.67
CA LEU A 24 -2.63 -7.99 8.40
C LEU A 24 -2.50 -8.21 9.91
N LEU A 25 -2.20 -9.44 10.33
CA LEU A 25 -1.98 -9.79 11.73
C LEU A 25 -0.83 -8.98 12.35
N LEU A 26 0.30 -8.91 11.66
CA LEU A 26 1.47 -8.17 12.13
C LEU A 26 1.17 -6.66 12.19
N ALA A 27 0.55 -6.10 11.15
CA ALA A 27 0.21 -4.67 11.11
C ALA A 27 -0.75 -4.28 12.24
N VAL A 28 -1.86 -5.01 12.39
CA VAL A 28 -2.87 -4.71 13.41
C VAL A 28 -2.35 -5.03 14.82
N GLY A 29 -1.62 -6.13 14.99
CA GLY A 29 -0.98 -6.49 16.25
C GLY A 29 0.01 -5.43 16.71
N PHE A 30 0.85 -4.91 15.80
CA PHE A 30 1.75 -3.80 16.10
C PHE A 30 1.00 -2.54 16.55
N LEU A 31 -0.06 -2.14 15.83
CA LEU A 31 -0.88 -0.98 16.21
C LEU A 31 -1.57 -1.17 17.56
N LEU A 32 -2.07 -2.38 17.84
CA LEU A 32 -2.66 -2.73 19.13
C LEU A 32 -1.64 -2.60 20.27
N VAL A 33 -0.44 -3.17 20.11
CA VAL A 33 0.62 -3.08 21.11
C VAL A 33 0.95 -1.62 21.42
N ILE A 34 1.18 -0.79 20.39
CA ILE A 34 1.47 0.64 20.56
C ILE A 34 0.34 1.37 21.29
N LYS A 35 -0.92 1.05 20.96
CA LYS A 35 -2.09 1.64 21.62
C LYS A 35 -2.18 1.22 23.09
N LEU A 36 -1.90 -0.04 23.41
CA LEU A 36 -1.94 -0.57 24.79
C LEU A 36 -0.85 0.03 25.68
N VAL A 37 0.32 0.33 25.12
CA VAL A 37 1.41 1.01 25.83
C VAL A 37 1.27 2.54 25.85
N HIS A 38 0.18 3.09 25.31
CA HIS A 38 -0.10 4.54 25.26
C HIS A 38 0.94 5.38 24.49
N LEU A 39 1.65 4.77 23.52
CA LEU A 39 2.61 5.46 22.65
C LEU A 39 1.95 6.01 21.36
N ASP A 40 0.64 5.85 21.20
CA ASP A 40 -0.10 6.23 20.00
C ASP A 40 0.01 7.72 19.68
N THR A 41 0.10 8.58 20.69
CA THR A 41 0.26 10.04 20.53
C THR A 41 1.53 10.46 19.79
N LYS A 42 2.61 9.67 19.85
CA LYS A 42 3.88 9.96 19.15
C LYS A 42 4.08 9.08 17.93
N VAL A 43 3.75 7.80 18.06
CA VAL A 43 4.06 6.79 17.03
C VAL A 43 3.08 6.88 15.86
N PHE A 44 1.78 7.09 16.10
CA PHE A 44 0.80 7.11 15.01
C PHE A 44 0.99 8.29 14.06
N PRO A 45 1.22 9.54 14.53
CA PRO A 45 1.51 10.66 13.63
C PRO A 45 2.79 10.45 12.80
N TYR A 46 3.81 9.83 13.40
CA TYR A 46 5.04 9.50 12.68
C TYR A 46 4.79 8.46 11.57
N LEU A 47 4.06 7.39 11.87
CA LEU A 47 3.69 6.37 10.89
C LEU A 47 2.79 6.93 9.79
N GLN A 48 1.86 7.82 10.13
CA GLN A 48 0.97 8.44 9.15
C GLN A 48 1.72 9.39 8.21
N SER A 49 2.67 10.16 8.73
CA SER A 49 3.43 11.13 7.93
C SER A 49 4.57 10.51 7.11
N LYS A 50 5.25 9.49 7.66
CA LYS A 50 6.44 8.90 7.02
C LYS A 50 6.31 7.43 6.65
N GLY A 51 5.34 6.70 7.19
CA GLY A 51 5.23 5.24 7.02
C GLY A 51 5.10 4.81 5.56
N ILE A 52 4.30 5.52 4.75
CA ILE A 52 4.19 5.20 3.32
C ILE A 52 5.52 5.45 2.61
N ASN A 53 6.16 6.60 2.83
CA ASN A 53 7.45 6.91 2.21
C ASN A 53 8.52 5.89 2.60
N LEU A 54 8.60 5.52 3.87
CA LEU A 54 9.50 4.47 4.35
C LEU A 54 9.21 3.12 3.68
N GLY A 55 7.95 2.73 3.59
CA GLY A 55 7.54 1.49 2.91
C GLY A 55 7.95 1.47 1.43
N VAL A 56 7.68 2.55 0.70
CA VAL A 56 8.07 2.69 -0.71
C VAL A 56 9.59 2.68 -0.87
N THR A 57 10.34 3.33 0.03
CA THR A 57 11.80 3.28 0.04
C THR A 57 12.31 1.85 0.23
N VAL A 58 11.76 1.10 1.19
CA VAL A 58 12.15 -0.30 1.45
C VAL A 58 11.87 -1.19 0.22
N ILE A 59 10.69 -1.03 -0.40
CA ILE A 59 10.34 -1.75 -1.64
C ILE A 59 11.31 -1.39 -2.77
N THR A 60 11.63 -0.10 -2.93
CA THR A 60 12.57 0.36 -3.96
C THR A 60 13.95 -0.24 -3.76
N ILE A 61 14.45 -0.26 -2.51
CA ILE A 61 15.73 -0.90 -2.18
C ILE A 61 15.69 -2.38 -2.59
N ALA A 62 14.64 -3.11 -2.20
CA ALA A 62 14.50 -4.54 -2.53
C ALA A 62 14.53 -4.80 -4.05
N VAL A 63 13.89 -3.94 -4.85
CA VAL A 63 13.90 -4.03 -6.33
C VAL A 63 15.28 -3.71 -6.92
N LEU A 64 16.07 -2.86 -6.27
CA LEU A 64 17.43 -2.51 -6.70
C LEU A 64 18.49 -3.53 -6.27
N VAL A 65 18.19 -4.45 -5.33
CA VAL A 65 19.14 -5.46 -4.85
C VAL A 65 19.78 -6.26 -5.99
N PRO A 66 19.06 -6.82 -6.98
CA PRO A 66 19.67 -7.58 -8.08
C PRO A 66 20.67 -6.77 -8.92
N ILE A 67 20.50 -5.44 -8.99
CA ILE A 67 21.45 -4.55 -9.66
C ILE A 67 22.69 -4.36 -8.79
N ALA A 68 22.49 -4.17 -7.47
CA ALA A 68 23.58 -3.99 -6.51
C ALA A 68 24.42 -5.27 -6.29
N THR A 69 23.81 -6.46 -6.40
CA THR A 69 24.50 -7.76 -6.31
C THR A 69 25.20 -8.17 -7.61
N GLY A 70 24.93 -7.46 -8.72
CA GLY A 70 25.50 -7.75 -10.04
C GLY A 70 24.76 -8.82 -10.84
N ASP A 71 23.60 -9.30 -10.36
CA ASP A 71 22.72 -10.22 -11.09
C ASP A 71 22.16 -9.57 -12.37
N ILE A 72 21.92 -8.25 -12.31
CA ILE A 72 21.51 -7.42 -13.45
C ILE A 72 22.58 -6.36 -13.70
N GLY A 73 23.42 -6.59 -14.71
CA GLY A 73 24.43 -5.65 -15.19
C GLY A 73 23.93 -4.73 -16.30
N PHE A 74 24.79 -3.80 -16.73
CA PHE A 74 24.50 -2.84 -17.80
C PHE A 74 24.16 -3.50 -19.15
N LYS A 75 24.68 -4.71 -19.41
CA LYS A 75 24.34 -5.49 -20.61
C LYS A 75 22.89 -5.97 -20.58
N GLN A 76 22.42 -6.57 -19.49
CA GLN A 76 21.03 -7.00 -19.37
C GLN A 76 20.07 -5.80 -19.41
N LEU A 77 20.45 -4.67 -18.81
CA LEU A 77 19.71 -3.41 -18.92
C LEU A 77 19.60 -2.93 -20.37
N GLY A 78 20.72 -2.91 -21.11
CA GLY A 78 20.74 -2.51 -22.52
C GLY A 78 19.99 -3.48 -23.44
N GLU A 79 20.01 -4.78 -23.15
CA GLU A 79 19.26 -5.81 -23.88
C GLU A 79 17.76 -5.75 -23.58
N ALA A 80 17.38 -5.49 -22.33
CA ALA A 80 15.98 -5.26 -21.97
C ALA A 80 15.41 -4.12 -22.81
N LEU A 81 16.11 -2.99 -22.94
CA LEU A 81 15.65 -1.83 -23.73
C LEU A 81 15.49 -2.09 -25.25
N LYS A 82 16.03 -3.20 -25.77
CA LYS A 82 15.83 -3.61 -27.17
C LYS A 82 14.57 -4.46 -27.38
N SER A 83 13.98 -4.99 -26.31
CA SER A 83 12.79 -5.81 -26.37
C SER A 83 11.52 -4.96 -26.36
N SER A 84 10.59 -5.24 -27.26
CA SER A 84 9.25 -4.62 -27.27
C SER A 84 8.50 -4.83 -25.95
N TYR A 85 8.74 -5.95 -25.25
CA TYR A 85 8.15 -6.23 -23.95
C TYR A 85 8.67 -5.31 -22.84
N ALA A 86 9.94 -4.91 -22.90
CA ALA A 86 10.51 -4.01 -21.90
C ALA A 86 9.96 -2.60 -22.02
N TRP A 87 9.66 -2.14 -23.24
CA TRP A 87 8.99 -0.86 -23.44
C TRP A 87 7.56 -0.85 -22.88
N ILE A 88 6.84 -1.96 -23.00
CA ILE A 88 5.52 -2.12 -22.36
C ILE A 88 5.68 -2.08 -20.84
N ALA A 89 6.64 -2.81 -20.27
CA ALA A 89 6.89 -2.82 -18.84
C ALA A 89 7.33 -1.43 -18.31
N LEU A 90 8.16 -0.72 -19.07
CA LEU A 90 8.63 0.62 -18.73
C LEU A 90 7.49 1.64 -18.77
N ALA A 91 6.67 1.62 -19.83
CA ALA A 91 5.50 2.47 -19.95
C ALA A 91 4.49 2.20 -18.82
N ALA A 92 4.24 0.92 -18.52
CA ALA A 92 3.37 0.52 -17.42
C ALA A 92 3.92 0.99 -16.06
N GLY A 93 5.22 0.86 -15.82
CA GLY A 93 5.87 1.34 -14.60
C GLY A 93 5.75 2.85 -14.42
N ILE A 94 5.98 3.62 -15.50
CA ILE A 94 5.80 5.08 -15.50
C ILE A 94 4.34 5.44 -15.21
N ALA A 95 3.39 4.80 -15.89
CA ALA A 95 1.97 5.04 -15.70
C ALA A 95 1.54 4.77 -14.24
N VAL A 96 1.93 3.62 -13.68
CA VAL A 96 1.61 3.26 -12.29
C VAL A 96 2.22 4.24 -11.29
N ALA A 97 3.45 4.70 -11.51
CA ALA A 97 4.08 5.70 -10.63
C ALA A 97 3.31 7.03 -10.63
N ILE A 98 2.84 7.48 -11.79
CA ILE A 98 2.02 8.69 -11.92
C ILE A 98 0.66 8.50 -11.23
N ILE A 99 0.01 7.36 -11.46
CA ILE A 99 -1.28 7.01 -10.83
C ILE A 99 -1.14 6.97 -9.30
N ALA A 100 -0.07 6.36 -8.80
CA ALA A 100 0.23 6.29 -7.37
C ALA A 100 0.41 7.68 -6.74
N LYS A 101 1.10 8.61 -7.43
CA LYS A 101 1.24 10.01 -6.98
C LYS A 101 -0.11 10.67 -6.74
N TYR A 102 -1.06 10.53 -7.66
CA TYR A 102 -2.40 11.09 -7.51
C TYR A 102 -3.24 10.33 -6.47
N GLY A 103 -3.08 9.00 -6.39
CA GLY A 103 -3.69 8.18 -5.35
C GLY A 103 -3.24 8.59 -3.93
N LEU A 104 -1.95 8.92 -3.74
CA LEU A 104 -1.47 9.45 -2.46
C LEU A 104 -2.14 10.78 -2.09
N LYS A 105 -2.28 11.68 -3.07
CA LYS A 105 -2.97 12.96 -2.85
C LYS A 105 -4.43 12.73 -2.45
N LEU A 106 -5.10 11.79 -3.09
CA LEU A 106 -6.47 11.41 -2.76
C LEU A 106 -6.60 10.90 -1.32
N LEU A 107 -5.71 9.97 -0.91
CA LEU A 107 -5.67 9.46 0.46
C LEU A 107 -5.39 10.55 1.49
N ALA A 108 -4.54 11.52 1.15
CA ALA A 108 -4.21 12.63 2.05
C ALA A 108 -5.35 13.66 2.19
N THR A 109 -6.22 13.78 1.18
CA THR A 109 -7.25 14.82 1.12
C THR A 109 -8.61 14.32 1.60
N ASP A 110 -8.92 13.03 1.43
CA ASP A 110 -10.23 12.46 1.76
C ASP A 110 -10.11 11.26 2.74
N PRO A 111 -10.39 11.47 4.04
CA PRO A 111 -10.41 10.41 5.03
C PRO A 111 -11.51 9.36 4.82
N HIS A 112 -12.63 9.73 4.20
CA HIS A 112 -13.74 8.81 3.92
C HIS A 112 -13.34 7.80 2.84
N ILE A 113 -12.72 8.29 1.75
CA ILE A 113 -12.19 7.43 0.69
C ILE A 113 -11.08 6.52 1.24
N THR A 114 -10.19 7.06 2.07
CA THR A 114 -9.14 6.26 2.74
C THR A 114 -9.75 5.13 3.55
N THR A 115 -10.79 5.41 4.34
CA THR A 115 -11.48 4.41 5.16
C THR A 115 -12.13 3.33 4.28
N ALA A 116 -12.83 3.73 3.22
CA ALA A 116 -13.48 2.81 2.28
C ALA A 116 -12.46 1.90 1.57
N LEU A 117 -11.32 2.45 1.14
CA LEU A 117 -10.24 1.70 0.50
C LEU A 117 -9.56 0.72 1.46
N VAL A 118 -9.30 1.13 2.70
CA VAL A 118 -8.75 0.23 3.73
C VAL A 118 -9.72 -0.92 4.01
N PHE A 119 -11.01 -0.64 4.14
CA PHE A 119 -12.02 -1.69 4.27
C PHE A 119 -12.07 -2.63 3.06
N GLY A 120 -12.11 -2.09 1.85
CA GLY A 120 -12.13 -2.89 0.62
C GLY A 120 -10.91 -3.80 0.48
N THR A 121 -9.72 -3.28 0.79
CA THR A 121 -8.49 -4.08 0.77
C THR A 121 -8.48 -5.17 1.84
N ILE A 122 -8.97 -4.90 3.05
CA ILE A 122 -9.11 -5.90 4.11
C ILE A 122 -10.09 -7.00 3.71
N LEU A 123 -11.25 -6.65 3.13
CA LEU A 123 -12.22 -7.62 2.63
C LEU A 123 -11.62 -8.48 1.51
N ALA A 124 -10.93 -7.87 0.55
CA ALA A 124 -10.27 -8.58 -0.54
C ALA A 124 -9.24 -9.60 -0.01
N VAL A 125 -8.41 -9.16 0.94
CA VAL A 125 -7.38 -9.98 1.56
C VAL A 125 -7.99 -11.13 2.38
N SER A 126 -9.07 -10.86 3.11
CA SER A 126 -9.67 -11.84 4.02
C SER A 126 -10.58 -12.86 3.33
N LEU A 127 -11.36 -12.45 2.34
CA LEU A 127 -12.28 -13.35 1.63
C LEU A 127 -11.62 -14.04 0.43
N PHE A 128 -10.75 -13.33 -0.30
CA PHE A 128 -10.23 -13.78 -1.59
C PHE A 128 -8.76 -14.21 -1.54
N ARG A 129 -8.17 -14.31 -0.34
CA ARG A 129 -6.73 -14.60 -0.14
C ARG A 129 -5.82 -13.65 -0.94
N GLY A 130 -6.29 -12.41 -1.15
CA GLY A 130 -5.53 -11.38 -1.85
C GLY A 130 -4.28 -10.97 -1.07
N VAL A 131 -3.34 -10.32 -1.76
CA VAL A 131 -2.14 -9.75 -1.14
C VAL A 131 -2.44 -8.34 -0.63
N ALA A 132 -2.03 -8.04 0.59
CA ALA A 132 -2.17 -6.71 1.17
C ALA A 132 -1.10 -5.77 0.56
N VAL A 133 -1.38 -5.22 -0.62
CA VAL A 133 -0.47 -4.29 -1.33
C VAL A 133 -0.60 -2.84 -0.83
N GLY A 134 -1.43 -2.61 0.19
CA GLY A 134 -1.73 -1.30 0.75
C GLY A 134 -2.80 -0.52 -0.03
N PRO A 135 -3.31 0.58 0.54
CA PRO A 135 -4.37 1.38 -0.07
C PRO A 135 -3.87 2.21 -1.27
N LEU A 136 -2.57 2.28 -1.52
CA LEU A 136 -1.97 3.12 -2.56
C LEU A 136 -2.43 2.75 -3.97
N ILE A 137 -2.39 1.47 -4.31
CA ILE A 137 -2.82 0.99 -5.63
C ILE A 137 -4.33 1.23 -5.81
N GLY A 138 -5.11 0.87 -4.79
CA GLY A 138 -6.56 1.09 -4.79
C GLY A 138 -6.92 2.57 -4.94
N ALA A 139 -6.20 3.46 -4.25
CA ALA A 139 -6.40 4.91 -4.35
C ALA A 139 -6.05 5.44 -5.74
N GLY A 140 -4.99 4.93 -6.35
CA GLY A 140 -4.62 5.28 -7.72
C GLY A 140 -5.68 4.87 -8.74
N ILE A 141 -6.18 3.64 -8.64
CA ILE A 141 -7.27 3.15 -9.51
C ILE A 141 -8.55 3.94 -9.25
N ALA A 142 -8.92 4.15 -7.99
CA ALA A 142 -10.10 4.94 -7.62
C ALA A 142 -10.00 6.38 -8.17
N TYR A 143 -8.83 7.02 -8.05
CA TYR A 143 -8.58 8.34 -8.62
C TYR A 143 -8.83 8.37 -10.13
N LEU A 144 -8.30 7.40 -10.87
CA LEU A 144 -8.53 7.31 -12.32
C LEU A 144 -10.01 7.14 -12.64
N VAL A 145 -10.70 6.22 -11.98
CA VAL A 145 -12.13 5.96 -12.22
C VAL A 145 -12.96 7.19 -11.92
N MET A 146 -12.71 7.86 -10.79
CA MET A 146 -13.42 9.09 -10.44
C MET A 146 -13.18 10.20 -11.46
N LYS A 147 -11.94 10.35 -11.95
CA LYS A 147 -11.63 11.33 -13.01
C LYS A 147 -12.33 11.02 -14.32
N VAL A 148 -12.46 9.75 -14.68
CA VAL A 148 -13.23 9.34 -15.85
C VAL A 148 -14.71 9.67 -15.65
N VAL A 149 -15.29 9.33 -14.50
CA VAL A 149 -16.70 9.64 -14.21
C VAL A 149 -16.97 11.15 -14.22
N GLU A 150 -16.07 11.96 -13.66
CA GLU A 150 -16.14 13.43 -13.66
C GLU A 150 -16.08 14.04 -15.07
N VAL A 151 -15.48 13.36 -16.06
CA VAL A 151 -15.46 13.84 -17.46
C VAL A 151 -16.81 13.62 -18.15
N PHE A 152 -17.61 12.65 -17.69
CA PHE A 152 -18.90 12.32 -18.27
C PHE A 152 -20.10 12.92 -17.53
N HIS A 153 -19.86 13.74 -16.50
CA HIS A 153 -20.88 14.36 -15.64
C HIS A 153 -20.66 15.87 -15.57
#